data_AF-A0AAD7SHM9-F1
#
_entry.id   AF-A0AAD7SHM9-F1
#
_cell.length_a   1.000
_cell.length_b   1.000
_cell.length_c   1.000
_cell.angle_alpha   90.00
_cell.angle_beta   90.00
_cell.angle_gamma   90.00
#
_symmetry.space_group_name_H-M   'P 1'
#
loop_
_entity.id
_entity.type
_entity.pdbx_description
1 polymer ?
#
loop_
_entity_poly.entity_id
_entity_poly.type
_entity_poly.pdbx_seq_one_letter_code
_entity_poly.pdbx_strand_id
1 'polypeptide(L)'
;MLWDEVKRKLTSLQRAEHIRKRRKRKEKARANFFKHARQLLEEKKSGKLEVTKEKLEQHIRGQYSDPARNNPLGPPEHVPRPAPPTSQFNITLPKFCEVR
;
A
#
# COMPACT_ATOMS: atom_id res chain seq x y z
N MET A 1 62.35 -15.19 19.19
CA MET A 1 61.96 -13.79 19.46
C MET A 1 61.35 -13.13 18.22
N LEU A 2 62.12 -12.62 17.24
CA LEU A 2 61.57 -11.89 16.08
C LEU A 2 60.64 -12.73 15.18
N TRP A 3 61.01 -13.97 14.86
CA TRP A 3 60.19 -14.87 14.04
C TRP A 3 58.86 -15.25 14.70
N ASP A 4 58.82 -15.33 16.02
CA ASP A 4 57.61 -15.66 16.77
C ASP A 4 56.62 -14.50 16.73
N GLU A 5 57.11 -13.26 16.81
CA GLU A 5 56.29 -12.06 16.65
C GLU A 5 55.71 -11.95 15.23
N VAL A 6 56.52 -12.24 14.21
CA VAL A 6 56.06 -12.26 12.82
C VAL A 6 54.96 -13.30 12.62
N LYS A 7 55.14 -14.53 13.14
CA LYS A 7 54.11 -15.58 13.10
C LYS A 7 52.84 -15.18 13.86
N ARG A 8 52.96 -14.54 15.02
CA ARG A 8 51.82 -14.03 15.80
C ARG A 8 51.05 -12.94 15.05
N LYS A 9 51.76 -12.01 14.39
CA LYS A 9 51.12 -10.97 13.55
C LYS A 9 50.40 -11.59 12.35
N LEU A 10 51.04 -12.51 11.65
CA LEU A 10 50.45 -13.18 10.49
C LEU A 10 49.16 -13.94 10.87
N THR A 11 49.20 -14.73 11.92
CA THR A 11 48.03 -15.49 12.40
C THR A 11 46.90 -14.57 12.86
N SER A 12 47.21 -13.45 13.51
CA SER A 12 46.23 -12.42 13.86
C SER A 12 45.55 -11.82 12.62
N LEU A 13 46.33 -11.45 11.61
CA LEU A 13 45.82 -10.90 10.35
C LEU A 13 44.93 -11.90 9.61
N GLN A 14 45.38 -13.15 9.48
CA GLN A 14 44.59 -14.22 8.86
C GLN A 14 43.26 -14.44 9.58
N ARG A 15 43.27 -14.48 10.92
CA ARG A 15 42.03 -14.59 11.72
C ARG A 15 41.07 -13.42 11.46
N ALA A 16 41.59 -12.19 11.46
CA ALA A 16 40.79 -11.01 11.17
C ALA A 16 40.19 -11.07 9.76
N GLU A 17 40.96 -11.50 8.77
CA GLU A 17 40.49 -11.68 7.39
C GLU A 17 39.41 -12.76 7.30
N HIS A 18 39.60 -13.91 7.92
CA HIS A 18 38.62 -14.99 7.98
C HIS A 18 37.30 -14.53 8.62
N ILE A 19 37.38 -13.77 9.71
CA ILE A 19 36.20 -13.18 10.36
C ILE A 19 35.48 -12.22 9.41
N ARG A 20 36.21 -11.33 8.73
CA ARG A 20 35.63 -10.41 7.73
C ARG A 20 34.95 -11.16 6.60
N LYS A 21 35.62 -12.16 6.01
CA LYS A 21 35.06 -13.02 4.96
C LYS A 21 33.80 -13.76 5.44
N ARG A 22 33.82 -14.32 6.66
CA ARG A 22 32.67 -15.01 7.25
C ARG A 22 31.49 -14.05 7.48
N ARG A 23 31.73 -12.84 7.99
CA ARG A 23 30.70 -11.81 8.17
C ARG A 23 30.06 -11.43 6.83
N LYS A 24 30.86 -11.14 5.80
CA LYS A 24 30.38 -10.82 4.46
C LYS A 24 29.53 -11.95 3.86
N ARG A 25 29.92 -13.21 4.04
CA ARG A 25 29.12 -14.37 3.60
C ARG A 25 27.78 -14.47 4.33
N LYS A 26 27.77 -14.29 5.66
CA LYS A 26 26.53 -14.30 6.45
C LYS A 26 25.59 -13.17 6.07
N GLU A 27 26.12 -11.97 5.86
CA GLU A 27 25.34 -10.81 5.40
C GLU A 27 24.72 -11.06 4.03
N LYS A 28 25.51 -11.57 3.07
CA LYS A 28 25.00 -11.97 1.75
C LYS A 28 23.91 -13.04 1.85
N ALA A 29 24.10 -14.05 2.71
CA ALA A 29 23.11 -15.09 2.93
C ALA A 29 21.80 -14.52 3.52
N ARG A 30 21.88 -13.62 4.51
CA ARG A 30 20.71 -12.93 5.08
C ARG A 30 19.98 -12.11 4.01
N ALA A 31 20.70 -11.30 3.24
CA ALA A 31 20.12 -10.49 2.17
C ALA A 31 19.42 -11.36 1.12
N ASN A 32 20.05 -12.45 0.70
CA ASN A 32 19.47 -13.40 -0.25
C ASN A 32 18.20 -14.08 0.29
N PHE A 33 18.22 -14.48 1.56
CA PHE A 33 17.05 -15.07 2.22
C PHE A 33 15.86 -14.11 2.20
N PHE A 34 16.05 -12.85 2.63
CA PHE A 34 14.97 -11.86 2.62
C PHE A 34 14.49 -11.51 1.21
N LYS A 35 15.39 -11.45 0.21
CA LYS A 35 14.99 -11.27 -1.19
C LYS A 35 14.07 -12.41 -1.66
N HIS A 36 14.40 -13.66 -1.33
CA HIS A 36 13.61 -14.82 -1.72
C HIS A 36 12.29 -14.92 -0.95
N ALA A 37 12.33 -14.70 0.37
CA ALA A 37 11.13 -14.69 1.21
C ALA A 37 10.15 -13.60 0.75
N ARG A 38 10.65 -12.42 0.40
CA ARG A 38 9.84 -11.34 -0.17
C ARG A 38 9.19 -11.74 -1.50
N GLN A 39 9.91 -12.46 -2.36
CA GLN A 39 9.35 -12.96 -3.62
C GLN A 39 8.23 -14.00 -3.41
N LEU A 40 8.32 -14.81 -2.35
CA LEU A 40 7.33 -15.85 -2.05
C LEU A 40 6.10 -15.33 -1.30
N LEU A 41 6.33 -14.45 -0.32
CA LEU A 41 5.31 -14.01 0.62
C LEU A 41 4.65 -12.68 0.24
N GLU A 42 5.35 -11.81 -0.49
CA GLU A 42 4.74 -10.56 -0.94
C GLU A 42 3.89 -10.86 -2.17
N GLU A 43 2.58 -10.60 -2.05
CA GLU A 43 1.69 -10.62 -3.20
C GLU A 43 2.20 -9.65 -4.27
N LYS A 44 2.12 -10.07 -5.54
CA LYS A 44 2.53 -9.24 -6.66
C LYS A 44 1.60 -8.03 -6.74
N LYS A 45 2.07 -6.88 -6.25
CA LYS A 45 1.36 -5.59 -6.31
C LYS A 45 1.18 -5.07 -7.73
N SER A 46 1.94 -5.61 -8.69
CA SER A 46 1.83 -5.29 -10.11
C SER A 46 2.15 -6.52 -10.97
N GLY A 47 1.55 -6.55 -12.15
CA GLY A 47 1.73 -7.63 -13.12
C GLY A 47 1.43 -7.15 -14.54
N LYS A 48 1.84 -7.94 -15.53
CA LYS A 48 1.37 -7.75 -16.89
C LYS A 48 0.06 -8.49 -17.02
N LEU A 49 -0.99 -7.77 -17.41
CA LEU A 49 -2.23 -8.40 -17.82
C LEU A 49 -1.99 -9.06 -19.17
N GLU A 50 -2.44 -10.30 -19.33
CA GLU A 50 -2.44 -10.99 -20.63
C GLU A 50 -3.43 -10.34 -21.60
N VAL A 51 -4.40 -9.62 -21.06
CA VAL A 51 -5.48 -8.95 -21.80
C VAL A 51 -5.02 -7.56 -22.24
N THR A 52 -5.38 -7.18 -23.47
CA THR A 52 -5.15 -5.83 -23.99
C THR A 52 -5.97 -4.81 -23.20
N LYS A 53 -5.47 -3.58 -23.12
CA LYS A 53 -6.15 -2.48 -22.44
C LYS A 53 -7.57 -2.27 -22.97
N GLU A 54 -7.76 -2.37 -24.28
CA GLU A 54 -9.06 -2.21 -24.94
C GLU A 54 -10.09 -3.24 -24.45
N LYS A 55 -9.72 -4.52 -24.40
CA LYS A 55 -10.60 -5.60 -23.92
C LYS A 55 -10.96 -5.41 -22.45
N LEU A 56 -10.00 -4.97 -21.64
CA LEU A 56 -10.24 -4.65 -20.23
C LEU A 56 -11.22 -3.49 -20.07
N GLU A 57 -11.02 -2.40 -20.81
CA GLU A 57 -11.90 -1.24 -20.79
C GLU A 57 -13.31 -1.57 -21.28
N GLN A 58 -13.43 -2.39 -22.33
CA GLN A 58 -14.72 -2.88 -22.81
C GLN A 58 -15.44 -3.71 -21.75
N HIS A 59 -14.73 -4.62 -21.06
CA HIS A 59 -15.31 -5.41 -19.98
C HIS A 59 -15.78 -4.53 -18.81
N ILE A 60 -14.93 -3.61 -18.36
CA ILE A 60 -15.28 -2.69 -17.25
C ILE A 60 -16.48 -1.83 -17.63
N ARG A 61 -16.50 -1.28 -18.85
CA ARG A 61 -17.65 -0.50 -19.34
C ARG A 61 -18.91 -1.35 -19.41
N GLY A 62 -18.84 -2.58 -19.89
CA GLY A 62 -20.00 -3.45 -20.00
C GLY A 62 -20.56 -3.92 -18.65
N GLN A 63 -19.71 -4.21 -17.68
CA GLN A 63 -20.12 -4.74 -16.37
C GLN A 63 -20.53 -3.66 -15.37
N TYR A 64 -19.82 -2.52 -15.38
CA TYR A 64 -19.91 -1.53 -14.29
C TYR A 64 -20.28 -0.12 -14.76
N SER A 65 -20.46 0.13 -16.06
CA SER A 65 -20.96 1.42 -16.54
C SER A 65 -22.48 1.38 -16.65
N ASP A 66 -23.11 2.49 -16.26
CA ASP A 66 -24.50 2.76 -16.63
C ASP A 66 -24.56 3.08 -18.15
N PRO A 67 -25.36 2.35 -18.94
CA PRO A 67 -25.58 2.64 -20.37
C PRO A 67 -26.18 4.03 -20.61
N ALA A 68 -26.96 4.55 -19.66
CA ALA A 68 -27.65 5.84 -19.75
C ALA A 68 -26.87 6.99 -19.09
N ARG A 69 -25.61 6.78 -18.70
CA ARG A 69 -24.80 7.79 -18.00
C ARG A 69 -24.72 9.15 -18.71
N ASN A 70 -24.68 9.13 -20.04
CA ASN A 70 -24.57 10.35 -20.85
C ASN A 70 -25.94 10.97 -21.19
N ASN A 71 -27.03 10.30 -20.84
CA ASN A 71 -28.37 10.83 -21.03
C ASN A 71 -28.68 11.74 -19.85
N PRO A 72 -28.96 13.03 -20.07
CA PRO A 72 -29.40 13.89 -18.99
C PRO A 72 -30.69 13.31 -18.41
N LEU A 73 -30.76 13.24 -17.09
CA LEU A 73 -31.99 12.91 -16.41
C LEU A 73 -33.07 13.90 -16.86
N GLY A 74 -34.26 13.38 -17.15
CA GLY A 74 -35.41 14.21 -17.51
C GLY A 74 -35.77 15.16 -16.35
N PRO A 75 -36.65 16.15 -16.61
CA PRO A 75 -37.20 16.96 -15.56
C PRO A 75 -37.82 16.06 -14.48
N PRO A 76 -37.54 16.30 -13.18
CA PRO A 76 -38.14 15.50 -12.13
C PRO A 76 -39.66 15.65 -12.20
N GLU A 77 -40.37 14.53 -12.36
CA GLU A 77 -41.82 14.48 -12.58
C GLU A 77 -42.59 15.16 -11.43
N HIS A 78 -42.14 14.94 -10.20
CA HIS A 78 -42.66 15.63 -9.04
C HIS A 78 -41.58 15.83 -7.97
N VAL A 79 -41.16 17.08 -7.76
CA VAL A 79 -40.43 17.47 -6.56
C VAL A 79 -41.48 18.06 -5.60
N PRO A 80 -41.83 17.39 -4.50
CA PRO A 80 -42.74 17.96 -3.53
C PRO A 80 -42.12 19.26 -3.00
N ARG A 81 -42.82 20.37 -3.22
CA ARG A 81 -42.50 21.65 -2.59
C ARG A 81 -43.37 21.78 -1.35
N PRO A 82 -42.89 21.38 -0.16
CA PRO A 82 -43.64 21.60 1.05
C PRO A 82 -43.88 23.09 1.26
N ALA A 83 -44.98 23.42 1.94
CA ALA A 83 -45.21 24.78 2.41
C ALA A 83 -44.02 25.23 3.30
N PRO A 84 -43.65 26.52 3.28
CA PRO A 84 -42.65 27.03 4.18
C PRO A 84 -43.05 26.73 5.63
N PRO A 85 -42.09 26.39 6.50
CA PRO A 85 -42.39 26.06 7.89
C PRO A 85 -43.05 27.26 8.58
N THR A 86 -44.12 27.01 9.33
CA THR A 86 -44.83 28.04 10.10
C THR A 86 -43.95 28.65 11.18
N SER A 87 -43.01 27.86 11.72
CA SER A 87 -42.05 28.28 12.74
C SER A 87 -40.63 28.33 12.18
N GLN A 88 -39.89 29.37 12.53
CA GLN A 88 -38.46 29.44 12.24
C GLN A 88 -37.71 28.33 12.98
N PHE A 89 -36.71 27.74 12.33
CA PHE A 89 -35.82 26.78 12.98
C PHE A 89 -35.05 27.47 14.10
N ASN A 90 -35.11 26.93 15.31
CA ASN A 90 -34.38 27.51 16.42
C ASN A 90 -32.88 27.18 16.29
N ILE A 91 -32.08 28.21 16.02
CA ILE A 91 -30.63 28.10 15.84
C ILE A 91 -29.87 28.28 17.17
N THR A 92 -30.58 28.48 18.30
CA THR A 92 -29.91 28.60 19.60
C THR A 92 -29.31 27.26 20.01
N LEU A 93 -28.13 27.32 20.64
CA LEU A 93 -27.50 26.14 21.22
C LEU A 93 -28.43 25.46 22.23
N PRO A 94 -28.41 24.11 22.30
CA PRO A 94 -29.23 23.37 23.24
C PRO A 94 -28.90 23.80 24.67
N LYS A 95 -29.94 23.97 25.49
CA LYS A 95 -29.77 24.29 26.91
C LYS A 95 -29.51 23.00 27.69
N PHE A 96 -28.77 23.11 28.80
CA PHE A 96 -28.53 21.96 29.69
C PHE A 96 -29.82 21.31 30.22
N CYS A 97 -30.93 22.05 30.28
CA CYS A 97 -32.24 21.50 30.65
C CYS A 97 -32.93 20.67 29.54
N GLU A 98 -32.43 20.71 28.31
CA GLU A 98 -32.97 19.97 27.15
C GLU A 98 -32.22 18.66 26.90
N VAL A 99 -31.04 18.48 27.52
CA VAL A 99 -30.22 17.27 27.43
C VAL A 99 -30.45 16.44 28.69
N ARG A 100 -31.04 15.25 28.55
CA ARG A 100 -31.28 14.31 29.64
C ARG A 100 -30.34 13.11 29.54
#